data_AF-A0A1C3NSL5-F1
#
_entry.id   AF-A0A1C3NSL5-F1
#
_cell.length_a   1.000
_cell.length_b   1.000
_cell.length_c   1.000
_cell.angle_alpha   90.00
_cell.angle_beta   90.00
_cell.angle_gamma   90.00
#
_symmetry.space_group_name_H-M   'P 1'
#
loop_
_entity.id
_entity.type
_entity.pdbx_description
1 polymer ?
#
loop_
_entity_poly.entity_id
_entity_poly.type
_entity_poly.pdbx_seq_one_letter_code
_entity_poly.pdbx_strand_id
1 'polypeptide(L)'
;MRTLVLLSSVAILSTLAVKCKYDGKDLENNEVITVQNAFRIKCLTEDNGSWKTEIIGCVTPDGTEINAGEKKEVGDKVHECVKSESGQVSLKESKGRTAACPGGQKHGEQWQEKSFKFRCGDGGVVKFEACVGQDGSVIPAGETGKIGGFDVKCEQHANGTITMQAANDPKSYDCTAKDGSSKKNGEEYVEGNFVRKCGDYGQGKIIGCHAENVGNTIGINQNVTSGDIVYSCTKDGSNYSFKTYSLKKPEVYAMCAHEGKQYKNDTTFISQGSFRMKCVTFKNLTSTLEVISCITPAGVEISIGTQLEEGDKVFECTPGNVTLKSTPGQTGKCRGVYSVGDTWVEDSFRLLCEPYGKVNLKSCISKEGVEIPLGEARRVPAGYAMECVTVNGNVALQTAKTFDCETGTGEIKKFGDTWNEGNFVRRCANYGVSAIIGCYADGVGSIGLNQNMTSGDFLYMCINQNEQFKFRTLKAT
;
A
#
# COMPACT_ATOMS: atom_id res chain seq x y z
N MET A 1 -3.83 122.38 -9.36
CA MET A 1 -5.22 121.96 -9.66
C MET A 1 -5.23 120.45 -9.74
N ARG A 2 -6.17 119.80 -9.05
CA ARG A 2 -6.26 118.34 -8.86
C ARG A 2 -6.52 117.61 -10.17
N THR A 3 -5.84 116.48 -10.39
CA THR A 3 -6.31 115.48 -11.37
C THR A 3 -5.96 114.08 -10.86
N LEU A 4 -7.02 113.30 -10.58
CA LEU A 4 -6.98 111.87 -10.25
C LEU A 4 -6.65 111.05 -11.50
N VAL A 5 -5.89 109.96 -11.33
CA VAL A 5 -5.97 108.76 -12.18
C VAL A 5 -5.91 107.52 -11.30
N LEU A 6 -6.86 106.62 -11.52
CA LEU A 6 -7.09 105.36 -10.83
C LEU A 6 -5.99 104.32 -11.12
N LEU A 7 -5.69 103.48 -10.13
CA LEU A 7 -5.19 102.12 -10.36
C LEU A 7 -6.02 101.13 -9.52
N SER A 8 -6.66 100.22 -10.24
CA SER A 8 -7.64 99.24 -9.78
C SER A 8 -7.01 98.09 -9.00
N SER A 9 -7.38 97.96 -7.73
CA SER A 9 -7.14 96.77 -6.93
C SER A 9 -8.26 95.75 -7.18
N VAL A 10 -8.10 94.84 -8.15
CA VAL A 10 -8.97 93.67 -8.27
C VAL A 10 -8.48 92.64 -7.25
N ALA A 11 -9.17 92.54 -6.12
CA ALA A 11 -9.07 91.40 -5.23
C ALA A 11 -9.78 90.21 -5.91
N ILE A 12 -9.02 89.38 -6.62
CA ILE A 12 -9.49 88.07 -7.06
C ILE A 12 -9.53 87.20 -5.80
N LEU A 13 -10.72 87.05 -5.22
CA LEU A 13 -11.02 85.95 -4.31
C LEU A 13 -10.79 84.66 -5.09
N SER A 14 -9.63 84.02 -4.86
CA SER A 14 -9.40 82.63 -5.26
C SER A 14 -10.39 81.76 -4.50
N THR A 15 -11.52 81.43 -5.12
CA THR A 15 -12.36 80.33 -4.66
C THR A 15 -11.49 79.08 -4.64
N LEU A 16 -11.25 78.53 -3.45
CA LEU A 16 -10.59 77.24 -3.30
C LEU A 16 -11.51 76.22 -3.96
N ALA A 17 -11.18 75.81 -5.19
CA ALA A 17 -11.87 74.70 -5.84
C ALA A 17 -11.74 73.47 -4.95
N VAL A 18 -12.88 72.94 -4.52
CA VAL A 18 -12.96 71.74 -3.69
C VAL A 18 -12.50 70.57 -4.56
N LYS A 19 -11.55 69.77 -4.07
CA LYS A 19 -11.00 68.61 -4.78
C LYS A 19 -11.14 67.36 -3.91
N CYS A 20 -11.37 66.19 -4.51
CA CYS A 20 -11.33 64.94 -3.76
C CYS A 20 -9.87 64.60 -3.42
N LYS A 21 -9.60 64.28 -2.15
CA LYS A 21 -8.26 63.84 -1.74
C LYS A 21 -8.23 62.32 -1.60
N TYR A 22 -7.77 61.63 -2.63
CA TYR A 22 -7.71 60.17 -2.65
C TYR A 22 -6.26 59.70 -2.76
N ASP A 23 -5.82 58.92 -1.76
CA ASP A 23 -4.45 58.34 -1.70
C ASP A 23 -3.33 59.37 -1.96
N GLY A 24 -3.47 60.55 -1.34
CA GLY A 24 -2.49 61.65 -1.47
C GLY A 24 -2.57 62.44 -2.79
N LYS A 25 -3.51 62.15 -3.69
CA LYS A 25 -3.75 62.90 -4.94
C LYS A 25 -5.00 63.78 -4.83
N ASP A 26 -4.92 64.98 -5.38
CA ASP A 26 -6.06 65.88 -5.55
C ASP A 26 -6.72 65.60 -6.90
N LEU A 27 -8.01 65.23 -6.88
CA LEU A 27 -8.82 64.96 -8.07
C LEU A 27 -9.86 66.08 -8.28
N GLU A 28 -10.01 66.52 -9.52
CA GLU A 28 -11.04 67.50 -9.91
C GLU A 28 -12.45 66.88 -9.87
N ASN A 29 -13.47 67.73 -9.76
CA ASN A 29 -14.86 67.25 -9.77
C ASN A 29 -15.18 66.52 -11.08
N ASN A 30 -15.82 65.34 -10.97
CA ASN A 30 -16.09 64.38 -12.05
C ASN A 30 -14.86 63.69 -12.66
N GLU A 31 -13.65 63.95 -12.17
CA GLU A 31 -12.47 63.21 -12.61
C GLU A 31 -12.61 61.72 -12.27
N VAL A 32 -12.25 60.87 -13.22
CA VAL A 32 -12.27 59.41 -13.09
C VAL A 32 -10.85 58.90 -13.14
N ILE A 33 -10.46 58.14 -12.11
CA ILE A 33 -9.17 57.46 -12.07
C ILE A 33 -9.36 55.96 -11.86
N THR A 34 -8.40 55.18 -12.34
CA THR A 34 -8.31 53.76 -12.02
C THR A 34 -7.44 53.57 -10.79
N VAL A 35 -7.98 52.91 -9.77
CA VAL A 35 -7.29 52.60 -8.51
C VAL A 35 -7.07 51.10 -8.42
N GLN A 36 -5.93 50.73 -7.82
CA GLN A 36 -5.50 49.33 -7.65
C GLN A 36 -5.50 48.51 -8.97
N ASN A 37 -5.39 49.18 -10.12
CA ASN A 37 -5.52 48.59 -11.46
C ASN A 37 -6.80 47.77 -11.69
N ALA A 38 -7.85 47.98 -10.90
CA ALA A 38 -9.04 47.12 -10.90
C ALA A 38 -10.37 47.90 -10.79
N PHE A 39 -10.38 49.11 -10.24
CA PHE A 39 -11.62 49.87 -10.01
C PHE A 39 -11.53 51.28 -10.57
N ARG A 40 -12.58 51.73 -11.25
CA ARG A 40 -12.73 53.11 -11.72
C ARG A 40 -13.52 53.88 -10.68
N ILE A 41 -12.90 54.88 -10.07
CA ILE A 41 -13.56 55.76 -9.11
C ILE A 41 -13.77 57.15 -9.71
N LYS A 42 -14.93 57.75 -9.42
CA LYS A 42 -15.29 59.10 -9.83
C LYS A 42 -15.30 60.02 -8.61
N CYS A 43 -14.65 61.17 -8.73
CA CYS A 43 -14.74 62.24 -7.73
C CYS A 43 -16.06 63.01 -7.86
N LEU A 44 -16.74 63.24 -6.74
CA LEU A 44 -17.95 64.05 -6.64
C LEU A 44 -17.76 65.07 -5.52
N THR A 45 -17.75 66.36 -5.87
CA THR A 45 -17.64 67.47 -4.90
C THR A 45 -18.95 68.23 -4.79
N GLU A 46 -19.28 68.69 -3.58
CA GLU A 46 -20.47 69.48 -3.29
C GLU A 46 -20.12 70.94 -2.98
N ASP A 47 -21.06 71.85 -3.22
CA ASP A 47 -20.87 73.29 -3.03
C ASP A 47 -20.56 73.69 -1.57
N ASN A 48 -20.89 72.81 -0.62
CA ASN A 48 -20.62 72.99 0.81
C ASN A 48 -19.17 72.68 1.22
N GLY A 49 -18.30 72.33 0.27
CA GLY A 49 -16.90 71.97 0.56
C GLY A 49 -16.66 70.49 0.82
N SER A 50 -17.71 69.66 0.88
CA SER A 50 -17.59 68.22 1.04
C SER A 50 -17.33 67.51 -0.29
N TRP A 51 -16.75 66.31 -0.22
CA TRP A 51 -16.48 65.50 -1.38
C TRP A 51 -16.58 64.01 -1.04
N LYS A 52 -16.85 63.19 -2.05
CA LYS A 52 -16.83 61.73 -1.95
C LYS A 52 -16.31 61.11 -3.24
N THR A 53 -15.85 59.87 -3.14
CA THR A 53 -15.50 59.04 -4.31
C THR A 53 -16.52 57.91 -4.46
N GLU A 54 -16.98 57.66 -5.68
CA GLU A 54 -17.87 56.52 -6.00
C GLU A 54 -17.19 55.59 -7.00
N ILE A 55 -17.26 54.27 -6.76
CA ILE A 55 -16.82 53.28 -7.74
C ILE A 55 -17.89 53.17 -8.84
N ILE A 56 -17.52 53.56 -10.05
CA ILE A 56 -18.40 53.57 -11.23
C ILE A 56 -18.21 52.35 -12.14
N GLY A 57 -17.16 51.56 -11.93
CA GLY A 57 -16.90 50.35 -12.70
C GLY A 57 -15.60 49.64 -12.31
N CYS A 58 -15.35 48.53 -13.00
CA CYS A 58 -14.18 47.69 -12.85
C CYS A 58 -13.31 47.77 -14.11
N VAL A 59 -12.02 47.47 -13.97
CA VAL A 59 -11.06 47.30 -15.08
C VAL A 59 -10.53 45.88 -15.00
N THR A 60 -10.60 45.16 -16.11
CA THR A 60 -10.04 43.80 -16.23
C THR A 60 -8.51 43.85 -16.44
N PRO A 61 -7.78 42.73 -16.27
CA PRO A 61 -6.32 42.71 -16.40
C PRO A 61 -5.79 43.16 -17.78
N ASP A 62 -6.59 43.07 -18.84
CA ASP A 62 -6.22 43.54 -20.18
C ASP A 62 -6.52 45.03 -20.42
N GLY A 63 -7.05 45.73 -19.41
CA GLY A 63 -7.42 47.13 -19.46
C GLY A 63 -8.88 47.38 -19.87
N THR A 64 -9.68 46.35 -20.17
CA THR A 64 -11.09 46.55 -20.55
C THR A 64 -11.93 47.04 -19.38
N GLU A 65 -12.62 48.16 -19.58
CA GLU A 65 -13.54 48.75 -18.60
C GLU A 65 -14.93 48.10 -18.64
N ILE A 66 -15.53 47.88 -17.46
CA ILE A 66 -16.88 47.32 -17.26
C ILE A 66 -17.62 48.21 -16.25
N ASN A 67 -18.81 48.73 -16.58
CA ASN A 67 -19.54 49.58 -15.63
C ASN A 67 -20.05 48.75 -14.45
N ALA A 68 -20.23 49.39 -13.30
CA ALA A 68 -20.73 48.72 -12.10
C ALA A 68 -22.15 48.17 -12.33
N GLY A 69 -22.34 46.88 -12.08
CA GLY A 69 -23.57 46.13 -12.37
C GLY A 69 -23.59 45.42 -13.73
N GLU A 70 -22.57 45.61 -14.57
CA GLU A 70 -22.50 44.98 -15.90
C GLU A 70 -21.55 43.78 -15.93
N LYS A 71 -21.74 42.95 -16.97
CA LYS A 71 -20.83 41.86 -17.33
C LYS A 71 -20.35 42.02 -18.76
N LYS A 72 -19.13 41.58 -19.03
CA LYS A 72 -18.51 41.64 -20.36
C LYS A 72 -17.67 40.39 -20.61
N GLU A 73 -17.75 39.88 -21.83
CA GLU A 73 -16.84 38.85 -22.32
C GLU A 73 -15.51 39.50 -22.70
N VAL A 74 -14.43 39.03 -22.08
CA VAL A 74 -13.06 39.51 -22.30
C VAL A 74 -12.18 38.27 -22.44
N GLY A 75 -11.64 38.05 -23.65
CA GLY A 75 -10.93 36.81 -23.99
C GLY A 75 -11.86 35.59 -23.96
N ASP A 76 -11.46 34.54 -23.24
CA ASP A 76 -12.23 33.31 -23.06
C ASP A 76 -13.10 33.31 -21.79
N LYS A 77 -13.20 34.44 -21.09
CA LYS A 77 -13.86 34.57 -19.78
C LYS A 77 -14.94 35.63 -19.78
N VAL A 78 -15.93 35.42 -18.93
CA VAL A 78 -16.94 36.43 -18.59
C VAL A 78 -16.48 37.12 -17.32
N HIS A 79 -16.25 38.42 -17.40
CA HIS A 79 -15.97 39.28 -16.26
C HIS A 79 -17.24 40.04 -15.86
N GLU A 80 -17.57 40.05 -14.58
CA GLU A 80 -18.75 40.73 -14.05
C GLU A 80 -18.33 41.71 -12.96
N CYS A 81 -18.68 42.99 -13.14
CA CYS A 81 -18.45 44.02 -12.14
C CYS A 81 -19.68 44.09 -11.22
N VAL A 82 -19.70 43.28 -10.16
CA VAL A 82 -20.84 43.15 -9.25
C VAL A 82 -20.90 44.34 -8.30
N LYS A 83 -22.00 45.12 -8.33
CA LYS A 83 -22.34 46.15 -7.33
C LYS A 83 -23.37 45.59 -6.35
N SER A 84 -23.05 45.54 -5.06
CA SER A 84 -23.99 45.13 -4.02
C SER A 84 -24.98 46.25 -3.69
N GLU A 85 -26.09 45.90 -3.03
CA GLU A 85 -27.07 46.88 -2.51
C GLU A 85 -26.44 47.85 -1.48
N SER A 86 -25.39 47.41 -0.78
CA SER A 86 -24.60 48.24 0.14
C SER A 86 -23.59 49.17 -0.53
N GLY A 87 -23.50 49.16 -1.86
CA GLY A 87 -22.60 50.01 -2.65
C GLY A 87 -21.17 49.45 -2.82
N GLN A 88 -20.88 48.24 -2.32
CA GLN A 88 -19.60 47.57 -2.54
C GLN A 88 -19.52 47.06 -3.98
N VAL A 89 -18.36 47.25 -4.62
CA VAL A 89 -18.12 46.79 -6.00
C VAL A 89 -17.01 45.75 -6.00
N SER A 90 -17.19 44.66 -6.75
CA SER A 90 -16.19 43.59 -6.91
C SER A 90 -16.15 43.10 -8.35
N LEU A 91 -14.96 42.75 -8.85
CA LEU A 91 -14.80 42.11 -10.15
C LEU A 91 -14.80 40.59 -9.96
N LYS A 92 -15.80 39.91 -10.52
CA LYS A 92 -15.86 38.45 -10.60
C LYS A 92 -15.47 37.98 -11.99
N GLU A 93 -14.90 36.80 -12.07
CA GLU A 93 -14.44 36.19 -13.31
C GLU A 93 -14.97 34.75 -13.41
N SER A 94 -15.51 34.38 -14.57
CA SER A 94 -15.90 33.00 -14.85
C SER A 94 -14.67 32.14 -15.12
N LYS A 95 -14.84 30.82 -15.01
CA LYS A 95 -13.88 29.91 -15.64
C LYS A 95 -13.84 30.18 -17.15
N GLY A 96 -12.65 30.02 -17.73
CA GLY A 96 -12.45 30.11 -19.19
C GLY A 96 -13.35 29.13 -19.93
N ARG A 97 -13.79 29.49 -21.14
CA ARG A 97 -14.68 28.65 -21.95
C ARG A 97 -14.08 27.27 -22.20
N THR A 98 -12.76 27.17 -22.33
CA THR A 98 -12.00 25.92 -22.51
C THR A 98 -11.46 25.35 -21.20
N ALA A 99 -11.98 25.77 -20.05
CA ALA A 99 -11.54 25.24 -18.76
C ALA A 99 -11.74 23.73 -18.67
N ALA A 100 -10.78 23.06 -18.02
CA ALA A 100 -10.89 21.64 -17.71
C ALA A 100 -12.01 21.38 -16.70
N CYS A 101 -12.66 20.22 -16.83
CA CYS A 101 -13.67 19.77 -15.89
C CYS A 101 -13.05 19.29 -14.57
N PRO A 102 -13.83 19.23 -13.48
CA PRO A 102 -13.40 18.57 -12.24
C PRO A 102 -12.85 17.17 -12.55
N GLY A 103 -11.65 16.87 -12.05
CA GLY A 103 -10.94 15.61 -12.39
C GLY A 103 -9.94 15.71 -13.54
N GLY A 104 -9.74 16.90 -14.13
CA GLY A 104 -8.65 17.18 -15.07
C GLY A 104 -8.94 16.89 -16.55
N GLN A 105 -10.17 16.49 -16.87
CA GLN A 105 -10.61 16.23 -18.24
C GLN A 105 -10.59 17.52 -19.06
N LYS A 106 -10.00 17.48 -20.26
CA LYS A 106 -9.87 18.62 -21.16
C LYS A 106 -11.21 19.00 -21.76
N HIS A 107 -11.36 20.27 -22.16
CA HIS A 107 -12.56 20.71 -22.87
C HIS A 107 -12.80 19.86 -24.14
N GLY A 108 -14.04 19.38 -24.31
CA GLY A 108 -14.44 18.48 -25.39
C GLY A 108 -14.14 17.00 -25.16
N GLU A 109 -13.34 16.65 -24.15
CA GLU A 109 -13.01 15.27 -23.81
C GLU A 109 -14.25 14.50 -23.35
N GLN A 110 -14.36 13.26 -23.81
CA GLN A 110 -15.40 12.31 -23.41
C GLN A 110 -14.79 11.22 -22.54
N TRP A 111 -15.49 10.85 -21.48
CA TRP A 111 -15.10 9.71 -20.65
C TRP A 111 -16.33 8.92 -20.21
N GLN A 112 -16.09 7.69 -19.79
CA GLN A 112 -17.09 6.83 -19.21
C GLN A 112 -16.76 6.61 -17.74
N GLU A 113 -17.76 6.78 -16.88
CA GLU A 113 -17.70 6.41 -15.47
C GLU A 113 -18.83 5.42 -15.18
N LYS A 114 -18.45 4.18 -14.82
CA LYS A 114 -19.38 3.06 -14.64
C LYS A 114 -20.24 2.85 -15.91
N SER A 115 -21.55 3.02 -15.80
CA SER A 115 -22.53 2.85 -16.88
C SER A 115 -22.95 4.18 -17.50
N PHE A 116 -22.18 5.27 -17.30
CA PHE A 116 -22.56 6.60 -17.78
C PHE A 116 -21.42 7.25 -18.56
N LYS A 117 -21.75 7.84 -19.69
CA LYS A 117 -20.84 8.57 -20.56
C LYS A 117 -21.05 10.07 -20.39
N PHE A 118 -19.94 10.79 -20.27
CA PHE A 118 -19.90 12.22 -20.04
C PHE A 118 -19.00 12.92 -21.05
N ARG A 119 -19.20 14.24 -21.20
CA ARG A 119 -18.32 15.14 -21.93
C ARG A 119 -18.01 16.39 -21.12
N CYS A 120 -16.79 16.90 -21.22
CA CYS A 120 -16.44 18.20 -20.68
C CYS A 120 -16.92 19.33 -21.61
N GLY A 121 -17.89 20.11 -21.16
CA GLY A 121 -18.44 21.25 -21.87
C GLY A 121 -17.76 22.58 -21.53
N ASP A 122 -18.33 23.66 -22.07
CA ASP A 122 -17.88 25.03 -21.85
C ASP A 122 -17.79 25.37 -20.34
N GLY A 123 -16.74 26.10 -19.95
CA GLY A 123 -16.54 26.52 -18.56
C GLY A 123 -16.13 25.40 -17.60
N GLY A 124 -15.77 24.23 -18.12
CA GLY A 124 -15.45 23.05 -17.30
C GLY A 124 -16.69 22.40 -16.69
N VAL A 125 -17.86 22.52 -17.35
CA VAL A 125 -19.12 21.91 -16.91
C VAL A 125 -19.23 20.49 -17.47
N VAL A 126 -19.39 19.50 -16.58
CA VAL A 126 -19.61 18.10 -16.97
C VAL A 126 -21.01 17.95 -17.55
N LYS A 127 -21.11 17.44 -18.79
CA LYS A 127 -22.38 17.13 -19.46
C LYS A 127 -22.58 15.62 -19.53
N PHE A 128 -23.75 15.15 -19.12
CA PHE A 128 -24.18 13.76 -19.31
C PHE A 128 -24.57 13.52 -20.77
N GLU A 129 -24.07 12.45 -21.39
CA GLU A 129 -24.32 12.15 -22.80
C GLU A 129 -25.06 10.84 -23.04
N ALA A 130 -24.79 9.78 -22.29
CA ALA A 130 -25.40 8.47 -22.54
C ALA A 130 -25.29 7.49 -21.37
N CYS A 131 -26.16 6.48 -21.34
CA CYS A 131 -26.01 5.27 -20.55
C CYS A 131 -25.30 4.18 -21.36
N VAL A 132 -24.46 3.39 -20.71
CA VAL A 132 -23.65 2.32 -21.31
C VAL A 132 -23.91 1.00 -20.60
N GLY A 133 -24.44 0.03 -21.34
CA GLY A 133 -24.67 -1.34 -20.88
C GLY A 133 -23.37 -2.14 -20.74
N GLN A 134 -23.40 -3.21 -19.95
CA GLN A 134 -22.24 -4.11 -19.80
C GLN A 134 -21.87 -4.84 -21.10
N ASP A 135 -22.84 -4.98 -22.00
CA ASP A 135 -22.70 -5.52 -23.35
C ASP A 135 -22.10 -4.51 -24.35
N GLY A 136 -21.82 -3.27 -23.91
CA GLY A 136 -21.32 -2.19 -24.74
C GLY A 136 -22.40 -1.38 -25.47
N SER A 137 -23.68 -1.71 -25.28
CA SER A 137 -24.81 -0.96 -25.85
C SER A 137 -24.86 0.46 -25.28
N VAL A 138 -25.10 1.46 -26.12
CA VAL A 138 -25.12 2.89 -25.73
C VAL A 138 -26.50 3.49 -26.00
N ILE A 139 -27.09 4.09 -24.96
CA ILE A 139 -28.37 4.80 -25.04
C ILE A 139 -28.13 6.29 -24.77
N PRO A 140 -28.35 7.19 -25.73
CA PRO A 140 -28.20 8.62 -25.51
C PRO A 140 -29.07 9.14 -24.36
N ALA A 141 -28.59 10.19 -23.69
CA ALA A 141 -29.30 10.82 -22.58
C ALA A 141 -30.69 11.32 -23.04
N GLY A 142 -31.73 10.91 -22.32
CA GLY A 142 -33.14 11.22 -22.61
C GLY A 142 -33.83 10.19 -23.53
N GLU A 143 -33.09 9.21 -24.06
CA GLU A 143 -33.64 8.20 -24.97
C GLU A 143 -33.95 6.87 -24.28
N THR A 144 -34.75 6.06 -24.98
CA THR A 144 -35.00 4.65 -24.65
C THR A 144 -34.33 3.78 -25.70
N GLY A 145 -33.53 2.80 -25.28
CA GLY A 145 -32.85 1.87 -26.17
C GLY A 145 -32.78 0.46 -25.58
N LYS A 146 -32.14 -0.47 -26.29
CA LYS A 146 -32.00 -1.86 -25.83
C LYS A 146 -30.65 -2.10 -25.16
N ILE A 147 -30.65 -2.65 -23.94
CA ILE A 147 -29.46 -3.18 -23.26
C ILE A 147 -29.78 -4.61 -22.84
N GLY A 148 -28.96 -5.58 -23.26
CA GLY A 148 -29.19 -6.99 -22.92
C GLY A 148 -30.57 -7.54 -23.30
N GLY A 149 -31.19 -7.01 -24.36
CA GLY A 149 -32.52 -7.39 -24.84
C GLY A 149 -33.70 -6.67 -24.18
N PHE A 150 -33.47 -5.89 -23.12
CA PHE A 150 -34.51 -5.12 -22.42
C PHE A 150 -34.59 -3.70 -22.95
N ASP A 151 -35.81 -3.15 -23.03
CA ASP A 151 -36.02 -1.73 -23.30
C ASP A 151 -35.70 -0.93 -22.03
N VAL A 152 -34.71 -0.05 -22.12
CA VAL A 152 -34.15 0.71 -21.01
C VAL A 152 -34.21 2.19 -21.32
N LYS A 153 -34.74 2.96 -20.39
CA LYS A 153 -34.83 4.42 -20.43
C LYS A 153 -33.63 5.02 -19.71
N CYS A 154 -32.94 5.96 -20.36
CA CYS A 154 -31.76 6.64 -19.84
C CYS A 154 -32.07 8.11 -19.57
N GLU A 155 -32.16 8.53 -18.31
CA GLU A 155 -32.62 9.89 -17.97
C GLU A 155 -31.73 10.60 -16.95
N GLN A 156 -31.61 11.91 -17.10
CA GLN A 156 -31.08 12.79 -16.07
C GLN A 156 -32.22 13.60 -15.46
N HIS A 157 -32.42 13.48 -14.16
CA HIS A 157 -33.42 14.23 -13.41
C HIS A 157 -32.93 15.65 -13.11
N ALA A 158 -33.87 16.57 -12.84
CA ALA A 158 -33.56 17.98 -12.56
C ALA A 158 -32.62 18.19 -11.34
N ASN A 159 -32.56 17.23 -10.42
CA ASN A 159 -31.64 17.24 -9.27
C ASN A 159 -30.23 16.72 -9.62
N GLY A 160 -29.94 16.41 -10.89
CA GLY A 160 -28.67 15.88 -11.36
C GLY A 160 -28.53 14.36 -11.29
N THR A 161 -29.48 13.64 -10.68
CA THR A 161 -29.46 12.16 -10.61
C THR A 161 -29.66 11.57 -11.99
N ILE A 162 -28.82 10.60 -12.36
CA ILE A 162 -28.96 9.84 -13.61
C ILE A 162 -29.58 8.48 -13.30
N THR A 163 -30.60 8.09 -14.05
CA THR A 163 -31.28 6.80 -13.94
C THR A 163 -31.20 6.01 -15.24
N MET A 164 -31.09 4.69 -15.08
CA MET A 164 -31.12 3.70 -16.14
C MET A 164 -32.10 2.63 -15.69
N GLN A 165 -33.33 2.66 -16.20
CA GLN A 165 -34.45 1.84 -15.70
C GLN A 165 -35.20 1.17 -16.87
N ALA A 166 -35.88 0.06 -16.60
CA ALA A 166 -36.70 -0.60 -17.62
C ALA A 166 -37.84 0.33 -18.09
N ALA A 167 -38.04 0.40 -19.40
CA ALA A 167 -39.05 1.27 -20.01
C ALA A 167 -40.48 0.72 -19.89
N ASN A 168 -40.63 -0.60 -19.84
CA ASN A 168 -41.93 -1.29 -19.78
C ASN A 168 -42.18 -1.94 -18.41
N ASP A 169 -43.46 -2.21 -18.13
CA ASP A 169 -43.87 -2.93 -16.93
C ASP A 169 -43.19 -4.31 -16.85
N PRO A 170 -42.64 -4.70 -15.70
CA PRO A 170 -41.95 -5.99 -15.53
C PRO A 170 -42.78 -7.20 -15.95
N LYS A 171 -44.11 -7.15 -15.87
CA LYS A 171 -45.02 -8.25 -16.23
C LYS A 171 -45.35 -8.32 -17.72
N SER A 172 -44.98 -7.30 -18.50
CA SER A 172 -45.23 -7.26 -19.95
C SER A 172 -44.28 -8.14 -20.77
N TYR A 173 -43.23 -8.67 -20.14
CA TYR A 173 -42.21 -9.47 -20.82
C TYR A 173 -42.59 -10.96 -20.82
N ASP A 174 -42.54 -11.56 -22.01
CA ASP A 174 -42.68 -13.00 -22.21
C ASP A 174 -41.35 -13.73 -21.94
N CYS A 175 -41.43 -14.96 -21.44
CA CYS A 175 -40.28 -15.86 -21.32
C CYS A 175 -40.11 -16.65 -22.61
N THR A 176 -38.87 -16.77 -23.09
CA THR A 176 -38.53 -17.72 -24.17
C THR A 176 -38.06 -19.04 -23.55
N ALA A 177 -38.80 -20.12 -23.79
CA ALA A 177 -38.41 -21.47 -23.38
C ALA A 177 -37.28 -22.00 -24.27
N LYS A 178 -36.57 -23.05 -23.81
CA LYS A 178 -35.46 -23.70 -24.53
C LYS A 178 -35.86 -24.28 -25.88
N ASP A 179 -37.13 -24.62 -26.06
CA ASP A 179 -37.69 -25.07 -27.34
C ASP A 179 -37.99 -23.91 -28.31
N GLY A 180 -37.74 -22.67 -27.90
CA GLY A 180 -38.00 -21.45 -28.66
C GLY A 180 -39.42 -20.90 -28.51
N SER A 181 -40.30 -21.54 -27.74
CA SER A 181 -41.67 -21.07 -27.55
C SER A 181 -41.76 -19.87 -26.59
N SER A 182 -42.66 -18.92 -26.89
CA SER A 182 -42.93 -17.76 -26.02
C SER A 182 -43.98 -18.12 -24.96
N LYS A 183 -43.74 -17.75 -23.71
CA LYS A 183 -44.59 -18.02 -22.54
C LYS A 183 -44.97 -16.72 -21.87
N LYS A 184 -46.26 -16.50 -21.64
CA LYS A 184 -46.74 -15.26 -21.02
C LYS A 184 -46.39 -15.22 -19.53
N ASN A 185 -46.26 -14.02 -18.97
CA ASN A 185 -46.08 -13.85 -17.52
C ASN A 185 -47.17 -14.60 -16.74
N GLY A 186 -46.77 -15.43 -15.78
CA GLY A 186 -47.63 -16.32 -15.01
C GLY A 186 -47.87 -17.72 -15.59
N GLU A 187 -47.51 -17.97 -16.86
CA GLU A 187 -47.68 -19.27 -17.51
C GLU A 187 -46.68 -20.30 -16.98
N GLU A 188 -47.14 -21.53 -16.78
CA GLU A 188 -46.32 -22.67 -16.34
C GLU A 188 -46.00 -23.59 -17.53
N TYR A 189 -44.75 -24.02 -17.63
CA TYR A 189 -44.25 -24.84 -18.73
C TYR A 189 -43.17 -25.80 -18.27
N VAL A 190 -43.02 -26.92 -18.99
CA VAL A 190 -42.05 -27.98 -18.67
C VAL A 190 -40.80 -27.80 -19.52
N GLU A 191 -39.63 -27.84 -18.89
CA GLU A 191 -38.32 -27.89 -19.56
C GLU A 191 -37.49 -29.06 -19.00
N GLY A 192 -37.39 -30.14 -19.77
CA GLY A 192 -36.80 -31.39 -19.31
C GLY A 192 -37.56 -31.92 -18.10
N ASN A 193 -36.86 -32.11 -16.98
CA ASN A 193 -37.45 -32.61 -15.74
C ASN A 193 -37.94 -31.49 -14.79
N PHE A 194 -38.02 -30.23 -15.24
CA PHE A 194 -38.38 -29.10 -14.40
C PHE A 194 -39.64 -28.41 -14.89
N VAL A 195 -40.50 -28.01 -13.96
CA VAL A 195 -41.64 -27.13 -14.21
C VAL A 195 -41.22 -25.71 -13.87
N ARG A 196 -41.34 -24.80 -14.84
CA ARG A 196 -41.05 -23.38 -14.70
C ARG A 196 -42.33 -22.58 -14.75
N LYS A 197 -42.30 -21.42 -14.10
CA LYS A 197 -43.32 -20.39 -14.21
C LYS A 197 -42.68 -19.12 -14.73
N CYS A 198 -43.25 -18.54 -15.77
CA CYS A 198 -42.76 -17.28 -16.30
C CYS A 198 -43.02 -16.15 -15.29
N GLY A 199 -41.96 -15.47 -14.86
CA GLY A 199 -42.00 -14.36 -13.92
C GLY A 199 -41.72 -13.02 -14.59
N ASP A 200 -41.56 -12.00 -13.74
CA ASP A 200 -41.27 -10.64 -14.17
C ASP A 200 -39.96 -10.57 -14.99
N TYR A 201 -39.90 -9.63 -15.92
CA TYR A 201 -38.80 -9.43 -16.86
C TYR A 201 -38.50 -10.68 -17.73
N GLY A 202 -39.51 -11.51 -18.02
CA GLY A 202 -39.34 -12.69 -18.86
C GLY A 202 -38.46 -13.78 -18.23
N GLN A 203 -38.34 -13.79 -16.90
CA GLN A 203 -37.51 -14.75 -16.19
C GLN A 203 -38.30 -16.00 -15.80
N GLY A 204 -37.96 -17.15 -16.39
CA GLY A 204 -38.53 -18.44 -16.00
C GLY A 204 -37.99 -18.95 -14.67
N LYS A 205 -38.83 -19.03 -13.64
CA LYS A 205 -38.47 -19.58 -12.31
C LYS A 205 -38.88 -21.04 -12.20
N ILE A 206 -37.98 -21.91 -11.76
CA ILE A 206 -38.33 -23.31 -11.45
C ILE A 206 -39.25 -23.32 -10.22
N ILE A 207 -40.43 -23.91 -10.36
CA ILE A 207 -41.43 -24.07 -9.31
C ILE A 207 -41.57 -25.54 -8.85
N GLY A 208 -41.02 -26.48 -9.60
CA GLY A 208 -41.05 -27.91 -9.27
C GLY A 208 -40.38 -28.77 -10.32
N CYS A 209 -40.56 -30.07 -10.21
CA CYS A 209 -40.07 -31.06 -11.16
C CYS A 209 -41.21 -31.80 -11.85
N HIS A 210 -40.94 -32.25 -13.07
CA HIS A 210 -41.85 -33.05 -13.88
C HIS A 210 -41.28 -34.45 -14.08
N ALA A 211 -42.13 -35.47 -14.02
CA ALA A 211 -41.80 -36.84 -14.38
C ALA A 211 -42.97 -37.41 -15.19
N GLU A 212 -42.69 -38.09 -16.30
CA GLU A 212 -43.74 -38.60 -17.21
C GLU A 212 -44.77 -39.50 -16.51
N ASN A 213 -44.33 -40.28 -15.51
CA ASN A 213 -45.17 -41.19 -14.73
C ASN A 213 -45.82 -40.54 -13.49
N VAL A 214 -45.68 -39.22 -13.33
CA VAL A 214 -46.29 -38.43 -12.26
C VAL A 214 -47.06 -37.29 -12.91
N GLY A 215 -48.38 -37.44 -12.99
CA GLY A 215 -49.24 -36.48 -13.71
C GLY A 215 -49.27 -35.06 -13.13
N ASN A 216 -48.77 -34.85 -11.91
CA ASN A 216 -48.74 -33.54 -11.24
C ASN A 216 -47.30 -33.06 -11.02
N THR A 217 -47.12 -31.73 -10.93
CA THR A 217 -45.85 -31.11 -10.56
C THR A 217 -45.39 -31.56 -9.18
N ILE A 218 -44.16 -32.08 -9.10
CA ILE A 218 -43.50 -32.42 -7.82
C ILE A 218 -42.96 -31.12 -7.23
N GLY A 219 -43.44 -30.73 -6.05
CA GLY A 219 -42.98 -29.50 -5.39
C GLY A 219 -41.49 -29.52 -5.06
N ILE A 220 -40.87 -28.34 -4.99
CA ILE A 220 -39.47 -28.23 -4.57
C ILE A 220 -39.31 -28.77 -3.14
N ASN A 221 -38.24 -29.55 -2.93
CA ASN A 221 -37.93 -30.28 -1.70
C ASN A 221 -38.99 -31.33 -1.33
N GLN A 222 -39.73 -31.82 -2.32
CA GLN A 222 -40.68 -32.92 -2.15
C GLN A 222 -40.22 -34.17 -2.90
N ASN A 223 -40.71 -35.30 -2.41
CA ASN A 223 -40.55 -36.60 -3.05
C ASN A 223 -41.94 -37.18 -3.35
N VAL A 224 -42.10 -37.81 -4.51
CA VAL A 224 -43.30 -38.53 -4.91
C VAL A 224 -42.90 -39.93 -5.36
N THR A 225 -43.63 -40.94 -4.90
CA THR A 225 -43.41 -42.33 -5.29
C THR A 225 -44.44 -42.74 -6.34
N SER A 226 -44.00 -43.30 -7.46
CA SER A 226 -44.87 -43.91 -8.48
C SER A 226 -44.27 -45.25 -8.89
N GLY A 227 -44.98 -46.34 -8.59
CA GLY A 227 -44.45 -47.71 -8.68
C GLY A 227 -43.30 -47.97 -7.71
N ASP A 228 -42.23 -48.62 -8.20
CA ASP A 228 -41.00 -48.89 -7.45
C ASP A 228 -40.00 -47.73 -7.47
N ILE A 229 -40.39 -46.53 -7.94
CA ILE A 229 -39.48 -45.40 -8.12
C ILE A 229 -39.92 -44.21 -7.26
N VAL A 230 -38.98 -43.69 -6.47
CA VAL A 230 -39.12 -42.41 -5.75
C VAL A 230 -38.50 -41.31 -6.60
N TYR A 231 -39.32 -40.34 -7.01
CA TYR A 231 -38.91 -39.13 -7.71
C TYR A 231 -38.70 -38.03 -6.67
N SER A 232 -37.54 -37.37 -6.69
CA SER A 232 -37.13 -36.38 -5.72
C SER A 232 -36.75 -35.09 -6.41
N CYS A 233 -37.43 -34.00 -6.04
CA CYS A 233 -37.13 -32.66 -6.51
C CYS A 233 -36.50 -31.88 -5.36
N THR A 234 -35.22 -31.55 -5.44
CA THR A 234 -34.51 -30.85 -4.36
C THR A 234 -33.88 -29.55 -4.84
N LYS A 235 -33.84 -28.57 -3.96
CA LYS A 235 -33.12 -27.32 -4.14
C LYS A 235 -32.11 -27.15 -3.02
N ASP A 236 -30.84 -27.03 -3.39
CA ASP A 236 -29.74 -26.72 -2.49
C ASP A 236 -29.02 -25.46 -2.97
N GLY A 237 -29.13 -24.38 -2.21
CA GLY A 237 -28.72 -23.05 -2.64
C GLY A 237 -29.39 -22.63 -3.97
N SER A 238 -28.56 -22.37 -4.99
CA SER A 238 -29.01 -22.01 -6.35
C SER A 238 -29.22 -23.22 -7.26
N ASN A 239 -28.86 -24.44 -6.81
CA ASN A 239 -28.90 -25.64 -7.64
C ASN A 239 -30.21 -26.40 -7.44
N TYR A 240 -30.84 -26.75 -8.56
CA TYR A 240 -32.03 -27.59 -8.59
C TYR A 240 -31.63 -28.96 -9.11
N SER A 241 -32.06 -30.03 -8.44
CA SER A 241 -31.82 -31.39 -8.90
C SER A 241 -33.09 -32.22 -8.87
N PHE A 242 -33.29 -32.97 -9.94
CA PHE A 242 -34.28 -34.02 -10.03
C PHE A 242 -33.56 -35.37 -9.98
N LYS A 243 -33.92 -36.22 -9.02
CA LYS A 243 -33.33 -37.55 -8.82
C LYS A 243 -34.40 -38.61 -8.77
N THR A 244 -34.07 -39.78 -9.27
CA THR A 244 -34.93 -40.97 -9.21
C THR A 244 -34.22 -42.05 -8.40
N TYR A 245 -34.90 -42.64 -7.43
CA TYR A 245 -34.41 -43.75 -6.62
C TYR A 245 -35.27 -44.98 -6.84
N SER A 246 -34.66 -46.11 -7.15
CA SER A 246 -35.35 -47.39 -7.22
C SER A 246 -35.50 -47.98 -5.82
N LEU A 247 -36.72 -48.38 -5.44
CA LEU A 247 -37.02 -49.14 -4.23
C LEU A 247 -36.74 -50.64 -4.37
N LYS A 248 -36.47 -51.13 -5.59
CA LYS A 248 -35.83 -52.44 -5.74
C LYS A 248 -34.44 -52.35 -5.15
N LYS A 249 -34.22 -53.03 -4.01
CA LYS A 249 -32.91 -53.17 -3.36
C LYS A 249 -31.88 -53.57 -4.42
N PRO A 250 -30.93 -52.69 -4.75
CA PRO A 250 -29.75 -53.14 -5.45
C PRO A 250 -28.78 -53.65 -4.37
N GLU A 251 -28.32 -54.89 -4.51
CA GLU A 251 -27.14 -55.36 -3.80
C GLU A 251 -25.93 -54.56 -4.29
N VAL A 252 -25.69 -53.38 -3.70
CA VAL A 252 -24.49 -52.59 -3.95
C VAL A 252 -23.63 -52.68 -2.71
N TYR A 253 -22.56 -53.46 -2.81
CA TYR A 253 -21.46 -53.44 -1.85
C TYR A 253 -20.81 -52.06 -1.94
N ALA A 254 -21.08 -51.19 -0.97
CA ALA A 254 -20.34 -49.95 -0.84
C ALA A 254 -18.87 -50.28 -0.55
N MET A 255 -17.99 -49.85 -1.46
CA MET A 255 -16.56 -50.14 -1.42
C MET A 255 -15.77 -48.89 -1.79
N CYS A 256 -14.65 -48.69 -1.12
CA CYS A 256 -13.65 -47.70 -1.53
C CYS A 256 -12.73 -48.31 -2.59
N ALA A 257 -12.34 -47.52 -3.59
CA ALA A 257 -11.32 -47.91 -4.56
C ALA A 257 -10.01 -47.15 -4.26
N HIS A 258 -8.91 -47.86 -4.09
CA HIS A 258 -7.57 -47.28 -3.88
C HIS A 258 -6.53 -48.14 -4.59
N GLU A 259 -5.66 -47.53 -5.39
CA GLU A 259 -4.58 -48.23 -6.14
C GLU A 259 -5.07 -49.47 -6.92
N GLY A 260 -6.26 -49.36 -7.52
CA GLY A 260 -6.87 -50.45 -8.30
C GLY A 260 -7.45 -51.61 -7.48
N LYS A 261 -7.43 -51.53 -6.14
CA LYS A 261 -8.06 -52.48 -5.22
C LYS A 261 -9.36 -51.93 -4.66
N GLN A 262 -10.29 -52.83 -4.35
CA GLN A 262 -11.55 -52.49 -3.68
C GLN A 262 -11.54 -52.93 -2.22
N TYR A 263 -12.01 -52.03 -1.36
CA TYR A 263 -12.03 -52.20 0.09
C TYR A 263 -13.46 -52.10 0.59
N LYS A 264 -13.90 -53.08 1.39
CA LYS A 264 -15.22 -53.04 2.03
C LYS A 264 -15.24 -51.96 3.11
N ASN A 265 -16.44 -51.49 3.47
CA ASN A 265 -16.62 -50.61 4.61
C ASN A 265 -15.90 -51.14 5.87
N ASP A 266 -15.31 -50.22 6.65
CA ASP A 266 -14.51 -50.46 7.85
C ASP A 266 -13.19 -51.23 7.65
N THR A 267 -12.83 -51.59 6.41
CA THR A 267 -11.51 -52.18 6.13
C THR A 267 -10.41 -51.15 6.34
N THR A 268 -9.34 -51.54 7.03
CA THR A 268 -8.12 -50.73 7.17
C THR A 268 -6.97 -51.34 6.38
N PHE A 269 -6.11 -50.50 5.82
CA PHE A 269 -4.97 -50.92 5.02
C PHE A 269 -3.85 -49.87 5.04
N ILE A 270 -2.64 -50.26 4.67
CA ILE A 270 -1.51 -49.33 4.54
C ILE A 270 -1.40 -48.90 3.07
N SER A 271 -1.42 -47.59 2.83
CA SER A 271 -1.23 -46.95 1.53
C SER A 271 0.18 -46.40 1.43
N GLN A 272 0.86 -46.69 0.32
CA GLN A 272 2.20 -46.18 -0.02
C GLN A 272 3.28 -46.40 1.07
N GLY A 273 3.04 -47.32 2.01
CA GLY A 273 3.94 -47.58 3.14
C GLY A 273 3.97 -46.50 4.23
N SER A 274 3.23 -45.40 4.08
CA SER A 274 3.33 -44.24 4.99
C SER A 274 2.04 -43.89 5.72
N PHE A 275 0.90 -44.43 5.32
CA PHE A 275 -0.40 -44.04 5.89
C PHE A 275 -1.29 -45.26 6.12
N ARG A 276 -1.86 -45.39 7.32
CA ARG A 276 -2.97 -46.31 7.54
C ARG A 276 -4.27 -45.62 7.16
N MET A 277 -4.97 -46.19 6.19
CA MET A 277 -6.25 -45.69 5.70
C MET A 277 -7.40 -46.59 6.16
N LYS A 278 -8.59 -46.01 6.30
CA LYS A 278 -9.87 -46.69 6.53
C LYS A 278 -10.83 -46.40 5.41
N CYS A 279 -11.52 -47.42 4.91
CA CYS A 279 -12.69 -47.21 4.08
C CYS A 279 -13.92 -46.89 4.93
N VAL A 280 -14.53 -45.74 4.72
CA VAL A 280 -15.73 -45.30 5.43
C VAL A 280 -16.87 -45.11 4.45
N THR A 281 -17.98 -45.81 4.68
CA THR A 281 -19.21 -45.68 3.90
C THR A 281 -20.27 -44.93 4.69
N PHE A 282 -20.80 -43.87 4.09
CA PHE A 282 -21.87 -43.07 4.64
C PHE A 282 -23.25 -43.66 4.31
N LYS A 283 -24.27 -43.24 5.07
CA LYS A 283 -25.67 -43.70 4.89
C LYS A 283 -26.25 -43.44 3.49
N ASN A 284 -25.70 -42.47 2.77
CA ASN A 284 -26.06 -42.16 1.38
C ASN A 284 -25.34 -43.06 0.35
N LEU A 285 -24.69 -44.14 0.79
CA LEU A 285 -23.92 -45.08 -0.02
C LEU A 285 -22.71 -44.46 -0.74
N THR A 286 -22.23 -43.31 -0.27
CA THR A 286 -20.92 -42.77 -0.68
C THR A 286 -19.83 -43.38 0.20
N SER A 287 -18.70 -43.73 -0.40
CA SER A 287 -17.54 -44.27 0.31
C SER A 287 -16.35 -43.33 0.14
N THR A 288 -15.62 -43.08 1.22
CA THR A 288 -14.39 -42.27 1.23
C THR A 288 -13.27 -42.98 1.97
N LEU A 289 -12.04 -42.56 1.72
CA LEU A 289 -10.87 -43.01 2.45
C LEU A 289 -10.49 -41.97 3.50
N GLU A 290 -10.31 -42.42 4.73
CA GLU A 290 -9.84 -41.60 5.84
C GLU A 290 -8.45 -42.07 6.28
N VAL A 291 -7.53 -41.13 6.50
CA VAL A 291 -6.22 -41.45 7.11
C VAL A 291 -6.41 -41.51 8.63
N ILE A 292 -6.01 -42.62 9.25
CA ILE A 292 -6.16 -42.85 10.69
C ILE A 292 -4.85 -42.56 11.43
N SER A 293 -3.72 -42.90 10.81
CA SER A 293 -2.39 -42.81 11.40
C SER A 293 -1.31 -42.78 10.31
N CYS A 294 -0.12 -42.35 10.68
CA CYS A 294 1.08 -42.43 9.83
C CYS A 294 1.91 -43.66 10.18
N ILE A 295 2.64 -44.20 9.22
CA ILE A 295 3.54 -45.35 9.38
C ILE A 295 4.96 -44.90 9.03
N THR A 296 5.92 -45.08 9.95
CA THR A 296 7.33 -44.75 9.68
C THR A 296 7.94 -45.70 8.65
N PRO A 297 9.10 -45.37 8.04
CA PRO A 297 9.80 -46.29 7.14
C PRO A 297 10.15 -47.65 7.76
N ALA A 298 10.28 -47.73 9.09
CA ALA A 298 10.49 -48.99 9.81
C ALA A 298 9.19 -49.76 10.13
N GLY A 299 8.03 -49.20 9.78
CA GLY A 299 6.73 -49.82 9.98
C GLY A 299 6.05 -49.48 11.32
N VAL A 300 6.55 -48.49 12.07
CA VAL A 300 5.95 -48.09 13.36
C VAL A 300 4.78 -47.15 13.14
N GLU A 301 3.67 -47.38 13.85
CA GLU A 301 2.46 -46.59 13.72
C GLU A 301 2.45 -45.40 14.68
N ILE A 302 2.16 -44.21 14.14
CA ILE A 302 2.13 -42.92 14.85
C ILE A 302 0.74 -42.31 14.69
N SER A 303 0.10 -41.97 15.80
CA SER A 303 -1.18 -41.27 15.83
C SER A 303 -1.09 -39.87 15.21
N ILE A 304 -2.17 -39.39 14.60
CA ILE A 304 -2.24 -38.03 14.06
C ILE A 304 -2.09 -37.02 15.20
N GLY A 305 -1.24 -36.01 15.00
CA GLY A 305 -0.91 -34.98 15.98
C GLY A 305 0.20 -35.38 16.96
N THR A 306 0.82 -36.54 16.81
CA THR A 306 1.94 -36.98 17.66
C THR A 306 3.23 -37.10 16.87
N GLN A 307 4.33 -37.21 17.62
CA GLN A 307 5.68 -37.44 17.10
C GLN A 307 6.31 -38.66 17.76
N LEU A 308 7.22 -39.31 17.03
CA LEU A 308 8.00 -40.44 17.48
C LEU A 308 9.46 -40.25 17.07
N GLU A 309 10.38 -40.45 18.00
CA GLU A 309 11.79 -40.53 17.67
C GLU A 309 12.18 -41.97 17.33
N GLU A 310 12.82 -42.14 16.19
CA GLU A 310 13.26 -43.44 15.67
C GLU A 310 14.63 -43.29 15.00
N GLY A 311 15.64 -43.88 15.62
CA GLY A 311 17.02 -43.82 15.14
C GLY A 311 17.58 -42.40 15.14
N ASP A 312 17.96 -41.90 13.96
CA ASP A 312 18.55 -40.58 13.76
C ASP A 312 17.52 -39.52 13.36
N LYS A 313 16.22 -39.84 13.45
CA LYS A 313 15.12 -38.99 13.00
C LYS A 313 13.99 -38.89 14.01
N VAL A 314 13.30 -37.76 13.99
CA VAL A 314 12.00 -37.56 14.61
C VAL A 314 10.96 -37.51 13.50
N PHE A 315 9.95 -38.37 13.60
CA PHE A 315 8.83 -38.43 12.69
C PHE A 315 7.61 -37.77 13.33
N GLU A 316 6.95 -36.87 12.60
CA GLU A 316 5.74 -36.17 13.05
C GLU A 316 4.59 -36.47 12.08
N CYS A 317 3.45 -36.90 12.62
CA CYS A 317 2.22 -37.11 11.85
C CYS A 317 1.32 -35.87 12.00
N THR A 318 1.30 -34.98 11.00
CA THR A 318 0.65 -33.67 11.15
C THR A 318 -0.89 -33.75 11.05
N PRO A 319 -1.65 -32.99 11.86
CA PRO A 319 -3.10 -32.91 11.73
C PRO A 319 -3.54 -32.05 10.53
N GLY A 320 -4.81 -32.20 10.10
CA GLY A 320 -5.38 -31.48 8.95
C GLY A 320 -5.11 -32.22 7.65
N ASN A 321 -4.21 -31.70 6.81
CA ASN A 321 -3.68 -32.47 5.69
C ASN A 321 -2.61 -33.43 6.24
N VAL A 322 -3.00 -34.69 6.45
CA VAL A 322 -2.15 -35.67 7.15
C VAL A 322 -0.89 -35.93 6.33
N THR A 323 0.26 -35.55 6.89
CA THR A 323 1.58 -35.79 6.29
C THR A 323 2.52 -36.37 7.33
N LEU A 324 3.44 -37.21 6.87
CA LEU A 324 4.54 -37.72 7.68
C LEU A 324 5.78 -36.87 7.41
N LYS A 325 6.16 -36.02 8.36
CA LYS A 325 7.38 -35.22 8.29
C LYS A 325 8.50 -35.93 9.03
N SER A 326 9.72 -35.78 8.55
CA SER A 326 10.92 -36.27 9.24
C SER A 326 11.91 -35.14 9.46
N THR A 327 12.36 -34.95 10.69
CA THR A 327 13.45 -34.05 11.07
C THR A 327 14.60 -34.85 11.68
N PRO A 328 15.81 -34.30 11.77
CA PRO A 328 16.90 -34.96 12.50
C PRO A 328 16.53 -35.16 13.98
N GLY A 329 16.82 -36.33 14.52
CA GLY A 329 16.62 -36.68 15.92
C GLY A 329 17.83 -36.36 16.79
N GLN A 330 17.87 -36.89 18.01
CA GLN A 330 18.91 -36.63 19.00
C GLN A 330 20.30 -37.02 18.50
N THR A 331 20.39 -38.04 17.63
CA THR A 331 21.62 -38.48 16.96
C THR A 331 21.65 -38.11 15.46
N GLY A 332 20.68 -37.31 15.01
CA GLY A 332 20.51 -36.90 13.62
C GLY A 332 21.62 -36.00 13.09
N LYS A 333 21.86 -36.07 11.78
CA LYS A 333 22.91 -35.28 11.13
C LYS A 333 22.49 -33.83 10.85
N CYS A 334 23.38 -32.89 11.14
CA CYS A 334 23.25 -31.50 10.68
C CYS A 334 23.64 -31.38 9.21
N ARG A 335 22.87 -30.57 8.44
CA ARG A 335 23.07 -30.37 6.99
C ARG A 335 23.15 -31.69 6.19
N GLY A 336 22.62 -32.79 6.74
CA GLY A 336 22.64 -34.12 6.13
C GLY A 336 23.98 -34.87 6.19
N VAL A 337 25.08 -34.24 6.63
CA VAL A 337 26.42 -34.84 6.56
C VAL A 337 27.18 -34.85 7.89
N TYR A 338 26.97 -33.87 8.76
CA TYR A 338 27.71 -33.73 10.02
C TYR A 338 26.99 -34.47 11.15
N SER A 339 27.71 -35.34 11.85
CA SER A 339 27.20 -36.06 13.02
C SER A 339 27.16 -35.15 14.24
N VAL A 340 26.34 -35.48 15.23
CA VAL A 340 26.31 -34.73 16.49
C VAL A 340 27.68 -34.73 17.15
N GLY A 341 28.17 -33.54 17.52
CA GLY A 341 29.53 -33.33 18.02
C GLY A 341 30.55 -32.93 16.96
N ASP A 342 30.27 -33.12 15.67
CA ASP A 342 31.15 -32.67 14.59
C ASP A 342 31.25 -31.15 14.57
N THR A 343 32.44 -30.66 14.24
CA THR A 343 32.68 -29.24 13.97
C THR A 343 33.19 -29.06 12.56
N TRP A 344 32.71 -28.02 11.88
CA TRP A 344 33.16 -27.66 10.55
C TRP A 344 33.28 -26.14 10.41
N VAL A 345 33.94 -25.71 9.34
CA VAL A 345 34.05 -24.30 8.98
C VAL A 345 33.17 -24.06 7.76
N GLU A 346 32.32 -23.05 7.85
CA GLU A 346 31.50 -22.56 6.76
C GLU A 346 31.70 -21.04 6.72
N ASP A 347 32.16 -20.53 5.58
CA ASP A 347 32.63 -19.16 5.38
C ASP A 347 33.73 -18.74 6.39
N SER A 348 33.36 -17.93 7.38
CA SER A 348 34.24 -17.43 8.45
C SER A 348 33.76 -17.84 9.84
N PHE A 349 32.97 -18.92 9.94
CA PHE A 349 32.40 -19.39 11.19
C PHE A 349 32.70 -20.86 11.41
N ARG A 350 33.15 -21.20 12.63
CA ARG A 350 33.17 -22.59 13.09
C ARG A 350 31.82 -22.93 13.68
N LEU A 351 31.21 -23.96 13.13
CA LEU A 351 29.90 -24.46 13.52
C LEU A 351 30.04 -25.80 14.26
N LEU A 352 29.09 -26.10 15.13
CA LEU A 352 28.96 -27.34 15.90
C LEU A 352 27.59 -27.96 15.61
N CYS A 353 27.57 -29.26 15.31
CA CYS A 353 26.33 -30.00 15.21
C CYS A 353 25.85 -30.43 16.59
N GLU A 354 24.67 -29.98 16.97
CA GLU A 354 23.97 -30.39 18.19
C GLU A 354 22.85 -31.39 17.88
N PRO A 355 22.33 -32.09 18.91
CA PRO A 355 21.15 -32.93 18.78
C PRO A 355 19.99 -32.24 18.05
N TYR A 356 19.16 -33.03 17.38
CA TYR A 356 18.01 -32.58 16.58
C TYR A 356 18.39 -31.72 15.36
N GLY A 357 19.62 -31.89 14.85
CA GLY A 357 20.10 -31.20 13.65
C GLY A 357 20.33 -29.70 13.87
N LYS A 358 20.38 -29.25 15.13
CA LYS A 358 20.61 -27.86 15.48
C LYS A 358 22.06 -27.50 15.20
N VAL A 359 22.27 -26.40 14.47
CA VAL A 359 23.60 -25.88 14.16
C VAL A 359 23.89 -24.69 15.06
N ASN A 360 24.92 -24.81 15.90
CA ASN A 360 25.38 -23.71 16.74
C ASN A 360 26.70 -23.14 16.24
N LEU A 361 26.84 -21.82 16.34
CA LEU A 361 28.09 -21.13 16.08
C LEU A 361 28.98 -21.17 17.31
N LYS A 362 30.22 -21.64 17.15
CA LYS A 362 31.22 -21.78 18.22
C LYS A 362 32.22 -20.61 18.23
N SER A 363 32.70 -20.23 17.06
CA SER A 363 33.74 -19.20 16.91
C SER A 363 33.71 -18.58 15.51
N CYS A 364 34.31 -17.40 15.39
CA CYS A 364 34.60 -16.75 14.12
C CYS A 364 36.05 -17.04 13.71
N ILE A 365 36.36 -17.00 12.42
CA ILE A 365 37.70 -17.20 11.88
C ILE A 365 38.10 -15.93 11.11
N SER A 366 39.22 -15.31 11.49
CA SER A 366 39.75 -14.13 10.81
C SER A 366 40.25 -14.46 9.41
N LYS A 367 40.48 -13.44 8.57
CA LYS A 367 41.06 -13.63 7.22
C LYS A 367 42.44 -14.29 7.27
N GLU A 368 43.16 -14.07 8.36
CA GLU A 368 44.48 -14.63 8.66
C GLU A 368 44.39 -16.02 9.31
N GLY A 369 43.19 -16.59 9.47
CA GLY A 369 42.97 -17.94 10.00
C GLY A 369 42.92 -18.03 11.53
N VAL A 370 42.88 -16.91 12.26
CA VAL A 370 42.78 -16.94 13.73
C VAL A 370 41.35 -17.26 14.15
N GLU A 371 41.21 -18.31 14.95
CA GLU A 371 39.92 -18.67 15.55
C GLU A 371 39.65 -17.86 16.83
N ILE A 372 38.49 -17.20 16.87
CA ILE A 372 38.05 -16.27 17.91
C ILE A 372 36.72 -16.76 18.48
N PRO A 373 36.68 -17.30 19.71
CA PRO A 373 35.46 -17.80 20.33
C PRO A 373 34.37 -16.73 20.41
N LEU A 374 33.11 -17.16 20.31
CA LEU A 374 31.97 -16.26 20.43
C LEU A 374 31.95 -15.61 21.82
N GLY A 375 31.90 -14.28 21.86
CA GLY A 375 31.98 -13.46 23.07
C GLY A 375 33.40 -13.09 23.51
N GLU A 376 34.43 -13.59 22.82
CA GLU A 376 35.84 -13.29 23.11
C GLU A 376 36.48 -12.39 22.04
N ALA A 377 37.60 -11.78 22.42
CA ALA A 377 38.47 -11.02 21.52
C ALA A 377 39.88 -11.63 21.49
N ARG A 378 40.53 -11.62 20.33
CA ARG A 378 41.92 -12.10 20.15
C ARG A 378 42.72 -11.18 19.24
N ARG A 379 44.02 -11.09 19.51
CA ARG A 379 44.98 -10.40 18.63
C ARG A 379 45.20 -11.22 17.36
N VAL A 380 45.09 -10.57 16.19
CA VAL A 380 45.39 -11.17 14.88
C VAL A 380 46.81 -10.80 14.42
N PRO A 381 47.42 -11.53 13.46
CA PRO A 381 48.79 -11.25 12.99
C PRO A 381 49.04 -9.83 12.50
N ALA A 382 48.00 -9.14 12.02
CA ALA A 382 48.07 -7.72 11.63
C ALA A 382 48.28 -6.75 12.83
N GLY A 383 48.34 -7.25 14.06
CA GLY A 383 48.71 -6.49 15.26
C GLY A 383 47.56 -5.86 16.02
N TYR A 384 46.34 -5.83 15.47
CA TYR A 384 45.13 -5.38 16.16
C TYR A 384 44.32 -6.56 16.70
N ALA A 385 43.31 -6.27 17.52
CA ALA A 385 42.41 -7.27 18.10
C ALA A 385 41.06 -7.31 17.38
N MET A 386 40.54 -8.51 17.17
CA MET A 386 39.20 -8.78 16.64
C MET A 386 38.36 -9.51 17.68
N GLU A 387 37.04 -9.32 17.64
CA GLU A 387 36.06 -9.97 18.50
C GLU A 387 34.96 -10.62 17.67
N CYS A 388 34.45 -11.75 18.16
CA CYS A 388 33.32 -12.47 17.59
C CYS A 388 32.09 -12.21 18.47
N VAL A 389 31.13 -11.40 18.03
CA VAL A 389 30.04 -10.93 18.89
C VAL A 389 28.68 -11.01 18.19
N THR A 390 27.62 -11.15 18.98
CA THR A 390 26.24 -11.09 18.48
C THR A 390 25.74 -9.65 18.47
N VAL A 391 25.49 -9.10 17.30
CA VAL A 391 24.94 -7.76 17.08
C VAL A 391 23.58 -7.89 16.41
N ASN A 392 22.52 -7.41 17.08
CA ASN A 392 21.14 -7.47 16.59
C ASN A 392 20.69 -8.89 16.16
N GLY A 393 21.11 -9.91 16.92
CA GLY A 393 20.79 -11.32 16.63
C GLY A 393 21.66 -11.96 15.55
N ASN A 394 22.57 -11.22 14.91
CA ASN A 394 23.51 -11.75 13.93
C ASN A 394 24.92 -11.81 14.53
N VAL A 395 25.66 -12.88 14.24
CA VAL A 395 27.06 -12.96 14.67
C VAL A 395 27.93 -12.19 13.69
N ALA A 396 28.77 -11.31 14.21
CA ALA A 396 29.68 -10.47 13.46
C ALA A 396 31.10 -10.64 13.99
N LEU A 397 32.05 -10.75 13.06
CA LEU A 397 33.46 -10.62 13.33
C LEU A 397 33.87 -9.16 13.09
N GLN A 398 34.28 -8.46 14.15
CA GLN A 398 34.60 -7.03 14.09
C GLN A 398 35.88 -6.70 14.87
N THR A 399 36.39 -5.48 14.74
CA THR A 399 37.54 -5.01 15.53
C THR A 399 37.12 -4.76 16.98
N ALA A 400 37.84 -5.34 17.94
CA ALA A 400 37.52 -5.27 19.36
C ALA A 400 37.71 -3.84 19.89
N LYS A 401 36.65 -3.17 20.34
CA LYS A 401 36.74 -1.75 20.74
C LYS A 401 37.69 -1.55 21.91
N THR A 402 37.60 -2.42 22.91
CA THR A 402 38.45 -2.41 24.10
C THR A 402 39.27 -3.69 24.13
N PHE A 403 40.59 -3.56 24.06
CA PHE A 403 41.50 -4.70 24.17
C PHE A 403 42.85 -4.21 24.71
N ASP A 404 43.47 -5.02 25.56
CA ASP A 404 44.74 -4.67 26.19
C ASP A 404 45.88 -4.67 25.16
N CYS A 405 46.83 -3.76 25.34
CA CYS A 405 47.97 -3.60 24.45
C CYS A 405 49.15 -4.44 24.93
N GLU A 406 49.92 -4.96 24.00
CA GLU A 406 51.20 -5.60 24.28
C GLU A 406 52.32 -4.63 23.91
N THR A 407 53.25 -4.40 24.84
CA THR A 407 54.43 -3.55 24.63
C THR A 407 55.50 -4.28 23.79
N GLY A 408 56.51 -3.57 23.29
CA GLY A 408 57.63 -4.20 22.57
C GLY A 408 58.44 -5.20 23.41
N THR A 409 58.27 -5.21 24.74
CA THR A 409 58.89 -6.15 25.67
C THR A 409 57.97 -7.31 26.07
N GLY A 410 56.74 -7.37 25.54
CA GLY A 410 55.74 -8.40 25.86
C GLY A 410 54.89 -8.13 27.11
N GLU A 411 55.06 -6.98 27.78
CA GLU A 411 54.20 -6.59 28.91
C GLU A 411 52.79 -6.22 28.42
N ILE A 412 51.76 -6.66 29.15
CA ILE A 412 50.34 -6.32 28.87
C ILE A 412 49.95 -5.04 29.62
N LYS A 413 49.46 -4.04 28.87
CA LYS A 413 48.96 -2.75 29.36
C LYS A 413 47.46 -2.67 29.14
N LYS A 414 46.70 -2.29 30.17
CA LYS A 414 45.25 -2.20 30.05
C LYS A 414 44.85 -1.07 29.11
N PHE A 415 43.65 -1.19 28.53
CA PHE A 415 43.06 -0.10 27.76
C PHE A 415 43.12 1.24 28.53
N GLY A 416 43.69 2.28 27.91
CA GLY A 416 43.88 3.60 28.52
C GLY A 416 45.19 3.78 29.28
N ASP A 417 45.90 2.71 29.64
CA ASP A 417 47.19 2.80 30.33
C ASP A 417 48.24 3.51 29.47
N THR A 418 49.13 4.24 30.13
CA THR A 418 50.28 4.90 29.50
C THR A 418 51.59 4.34 29.99
N TRP A 419 52.57 4.20 29.11
CA TRP A 419 53.92 3.76 29.45
C TRP A 419 54.95 4.45 28.59
N ASN A 420 56.21 4.36 29.02
CA ASN A 420 57.34 4.85 28.25
C ASN A 420 57.95 3.70 27.47
N GLU A 421 58.20 3.92 26.18
CA GLU A 421 58.94 3.00 25.32
C GLU A 421 60.07 3.80 24.66
N GLY A 422 61.27 3.67 25.23
CA GLY A 422 62.38 4.59 24.95
C GLY A 422 62.01 6.04 25.30
N ASN A 423 62.24 6.97 24.37
CA ASN A 423 61.94 8.39 24.55
C ASN A 423 60.48 8.77 24.23
N PHE A 424 59.58 7.79 24.05
CA PHE A 424 58.19 8.03 23.68
C PHE A 424 57.23 7.60 24.78
N VAL A 425 56.23 8.44 25.06
CA VAL A 425 55.09 8.10 25.90
C VAL A 425 54.01 7.52 25.00
N ARG A 426 53.66 6.25 25.23
CA ARG A 426 52.58 5.56 24.53
C ARG A 426 51.35 5.47 25.42
N ARG A 427 50.18 5.39 24.79
CA ARG A 427 48.89 5.08 25.42
C ARG A 427 48.28 3.87 24.73
N CYS A 428 47.74 2.93 25.50
CA CYS A 428 46.95 1.85 24.94
C CYS A 428 45.63 2.44 24.43
N ALA A 429 45.43 2.38 23.12
CA ALA A 429 44.25 2.88 22.44
C ALA A 429 43.27 1.74 22.13
N ASN A 430 42.24 2.03 21.33
CA ASN A 430 41.26 1.04 20.92
C ASN A 430 41.92 -0.09 20.11
N TYR A 431 41.27 -1.25 19.98
CA TYR A 431 41.72 -2.35 19.11
C TYR A 431 43.05 -2.99 19.51
N GLY A 432 43.52 -2.77 20.75
CA GLY A 432 44.76 -3.35 21.26
C GLY A 432 46.01 -2.76 20.61
N VAL A 433 45.90 -1.60 19.95
CA VAL A 433 47.03 -0.87 19.36
C VAL A 433 47.42 0.30 20.25
N SER A 434 48.73 0.57 20.34
CA SER A 434 49.24 1.71 21.12
C SER A 434 49.45 2.93 20.22
N ALA A 435 49.15 4.11 20.74
CA ALA A 435 49.43 5.38 20.10
C ALA A 435 50.53 6.13 20.87
N ILE A 436 51.46 6.75 20.16
CA ILE A 436 52.40 7.70 20.79
C ILE A 436 51.59 8.96 21.10
N ILE A 437 51.66 9.43 22.35
CA ILE A 437 50.95 10.63 22.84
C ILE A 437 51.90 11.74 23.31
N GLY A 438 53.20 11.45 23.37
CA GLY A 438 54.23 12.41 23.77
C GLY A 438 55.62 11.79 23.75
N CYS A 439 56.58 12.55 24.24
CA CYS A 439 57.95 12.11 24.46
C CYS A 439 58.28 12.16 25.95
N TYR A 440 59.28 11.41 26.35
CA TYR A 440 59.77 11.36 27.72
C TYR A 440 61.28 11.59 27.73
N ALA A 441 61.74 12.42 28.66
CA ALA A 441 63.15 12.67 28.89
C ALA A 441 63.46 12.50 30.38
N ASP A 442 64.46 11.67 30.69
CA ASP A 442 64.91 11.43 32.06
C ASP A 442 65.30 12.75 32.75
N GLY A 443 64.80 12.96 33.96
CA GLY A 443 65.03 14.18 34.75
C GLY A 443 64.22 15.41 34.30
N VAL A 444 63.49 15.34 33.18
CA VAL A 444 62.63 16.44 32.69
C VAL A 444 61.14 16.09 32.77
N GLY A 445 60.77 14.83 32.51
CA GLY A 445 59.38 14.37 32.52
C GLY A 445 58.78 14.26 31.12
N SER A 446 57.44 14.25 31.05
CA SER A 446 56.70 14.08 29.79
C SER A 446 56.55 15.40 29.02
N ILE A 447 56.75 15.33 27.71
CA ILE A 447 56.59 16.44 26.76
C ILE A 447 55.44 16.06 25.81
N GLY A 448 54.42 16.92 25.70
CA GLY A 448 53.32 16.67 24.78
C GLY A 448 53.78 16.61 23.32
N LEU A 449 53.03 15.89 22.47
CA LEU A 449 53.31 15.90 21.03
C LEU A 449 53.25 17.31 20.44
N ASN A 450 54.22 17.63 19.59
CA ASN A 450 54.46 18.95 18.99
C ASN A 450 54.69 20.07 20.00
N GLN A 451 55.07 19.71 21.23
CA GLN A 451 55.51 20.66 22.25
C GLN A 451 57.03 20.60 22.40
N ASN A 452 57.56 21.72 22.88
CA ASN A 452 58.96 21.84 23.27
C ASN A 452 59.03 22.18 24.75
N MET A 453 60.07 21.71 25.43
CA MET A 453 60.33 21.99 26.84
C MET A 453 61.81 22.36 27.01
N THR A 454 62.07 23.45 27.71
CA THR A 454 63.44 23.84 28.08
C THR A 454 63.71 23.43 29.52
N SER A 455 64.82 22.76 29.75
CA SER A 455 65.30 22.41 31.10
C SER A 455 66.82 22.48 31.14
N GLY A 456 67.36 23.32 32.03
CA GLY A 456 68.78 23.70 32.03
C GLY A 456 69.19 24.34 30.70
N ASP A 457 70.34 23.90 30.17
CA ASP A 457 70.90 24.38 28.90
C ASP A 457 70.35 23.63 27.67
N PHE A 458 69.24 22.89 27.80
CA PHE A 458 68.72 22.04 26.73
C PHE A 458 67.25 22.33 26.40
N LEU A 459 66.97 22.38 25.10
CA LEU A 459 65.64 22.40 24.51
C LEU A 459 65.29 21.00 24.00
N TYR A 460 64.23 20.41 24.54
CA TYR A 460 63.70 19.11 24.16
C TYR A 460 62.47 19.30 23.27
N MET A 461 62.42 18.62 22.13
CA MET A 461 61.35 18.74 21.15
C MET A 461 60.74 17.37 20.86
N CYS A 462 59.42 17.27 21.00
CA CYS A 462 58.67 16.08 20.62
C CYS A 462 57.90 16.35 19.33
N ILE A 463 58.37 15.84 18.19
CA ILE A 463 57.87 16.23 16.86
C ILE A 463 57.10 15.06 16.24
N ASN A 464 55.90 15.34 15.72
CA ASN A 464 55.18 14.45 14.82
C ASN A 464 54.95 15.17 13.48
N GLN A 465 55.65 14.72 12.43
CA GLN A 465 55.52 15.25 11.07
C GLN A 465 55.42 14.08 10.08
N ASN A 466 54.38 14.07 9.25
CA ASN A 466 54.13 13.03 8.25
C ASN A 466 54.20 11.60 8.84
N GLU A 467 53.55 11.39 9.99
CA GLU A 467 53.54 10.12 10.74
C GLU A 467 54.91 9.63 11.23
N GLN A 468 55.95 10.47 11.13
CA GLN A 468 57.24 10.21 11.73
C GLN A 468 57.37 10.93 13.07
N PHE A 469 57.47 10.14 14.14
CA PHE A 469 57.72 10.62 15.49
C PHE A 469 59.23 10.79 15.72
N LYS A 470 59.65 11.99 16.14
CA LYS A 470 61.05 12.31 16.39
C LYS A 470 61.19 13.02 17.73
N PHE A 471 62.09 12.52 18.56
CA PHE A 471 62.55 13.21 19.76
C PHE A 471 63.90 13.86 19.48
N ARG A 472 64.02 15.17 19.73
CA ARG A 472 65.27 15.92 19.52
C ARG A 472 65.65 16.71 20.76
N THR A 473 66.95 16.80 20.99
CA THR A 473 67.54 17.64 22.04
C THR A 473 68.51 18.61 21.39
N LEU A 474 68.35 19.90 21.68
CA LEU A 474 69.21 20.99 21.21
C LEU A 474 69.78 21.72 22.42
N LYS A 475 70.99 22.27 22.31
CA LYS A 475 71.52 23.16 23.35
C LYS A 475 70.81 24.51 23.23
N ALA A 476 70.18 24.98 24.31
CA ALA A 476 69.61 26.31 24.39
C ALA A 476 70.77 27.32 24.46
N THR A 477 70.92 28.12 23.40
CA THR A 477 71.88 29.24 23.33
C THR A 477 71.35 30.47 24.04
#